data_AF-A0A9Q0HRU4-F1
#
_entry.id   AF-A0A9Q0HRU4-F1
#
_cell.length_a   1.000
_cell.length_b   1.000
_cell.length_c   1.000
_cell.angle_alpha   90.00
_cell.angle_beta   90.00
_cell.angle_gamma   90.00
#
_symmetry.space_group_name_H-M   'P 1'
#
loop_
_entity.id
_entity.type
_entity.pdbx_description
1 polymer ?
#
loop_
_entity_poly.entity_id
_entity_poly.type
_entity_poly.pdbx_seq_one_letter_code
_entity_poly.pdbx_strand_id
1 'polypeptide(L)'
;MKRKSSSFASKPLLFLLALLIALILALTTLRDRPSPVTVGLPGVKVTVGGSTEPTATAVIPNDRLLGGLLSPDFDEQSCLSRYQSMLYRKASSHILSSYLLLKLRKYEALHKKCGPNTPLYQKSVEQIKLNHSTELECNYVVWSPYDGIGNRMLSLAATFLYALLTDRVMLIHQSEDMVDLLCEPFPGTTWYLPLNFPIHGLDEHNKHSQNSYGYLVEKNMINTDPKAPPYSLPSSIYVHLLHDMREDHLHVRFYCDDDQEVISKINWVLLKTNQYIIPGLFIIPKYAEELARMFPSKETVFHHLGRYLLHPSNTVWGMIMRYHNSYLAKSKEKIGIQVRIFDWAPISAEKSYEQVVRCTQQELILPGVNVNQSQISPSTSTEATARTVLLVSLYGEIYERLHNLYFEHPTTTGEMISVYQPSHEEKQQTEKKFHNYKAMAEIWLLSFSDVLVTSAGSTFGYVSYGLAGIKPWYLQSSLKAWNIEHPSCYRAASIDACYHTPPHFNCKTGGKADPRNIVRHVRQCDDYTHSPTVKLFD
;
A
#
# COMPACT_ATOMS: atom_id res chain seq x y z
N MET A 1 -74.17 34.57 48.78
CA MET A 1 -74.19 34.73 50.25
C MET A 1 -72.82 34.41 50.83
N LYS A 2 -72.41 35.21 51.80
CA LYS A 2 -71.13 35.24 52.54
C LYS A 2 -70.62 33.85 53.00
N ARG A 3 -69.30 33.64 52.94
CA ARG A 3 -68.43 33.65 54.13
C ARG A 3 -66.94 33.63 53.77
N LYS A 4 -66.23 34.61 54.36
CA LYS A 4 -64.78 34.68 54.52
C LYS A 4 -64.33 33.60 55.51
N SER A 5 -63.14 33.03 55.31
CA SER A 5 -62.19 32.81 56.41
C SER A 5 -60.75 32.85 55.90
N SER A 6 -60.01 33.79 56.47
CA SER A 6 -58.56 33.94 56.45
C SER A 6 -57.82 32.71 56.99
N SER A 7 -56.64 32.42 56.45
CA SER A 7 -55.50 32.05 57.30
C SER A 7 -54.18 32.36 56.61
N PHE A 8 -53.35 33.06 57.37
CA PHE A 8 -51.96 33.40 57.13
C PHE A 8 -51.06 32.15 57.03
N ALA A 9 -49.85 32.39 56.51
CA ALA A 9 -48.63 31.57 56.63
C ALA A 9 -48.39 30.48 55.55
N SER A 10 -47.93 30.88 54.37
CA SER A 10 -47.21 29.98 53.44
C SER A 10 -45.85 30.52 52.95
N LYS A 11 -45.42 31.69 53.44
CA LYS A 11 -44.11 32.28 53.09
C LYS A 11 -42.86 31.44 53.46
N PRO A 12 -42.84 30.57 54.50
CA PRO A 12 -41.66 29.75 54.75
C PRO A 12 -41.55 28.52 53.82
N LEU A 13 -42.66 28.07 53.23
CA LEU A 13 -42.69 26.86 52.39
C LEU A 13 -42.11 27.13 50.98
N LEU A 14 -42.36 28.32 50.43
CA LEU A 14 -41.77 28.76 49.16
C LEU A 14 -40.25 28.97 49.24
N PHE A 15 -39.74 29.41 50.40
CA PHE A 15 -38.31 29.59 50.63
C PHE A 15 -37.57 28.25 50.76
N LEU A 16 -38.18 27.28 51.45
CA LEU A 16 -37.66 25.92 51.54
C LEU A 16 -37.65 25.20 50.18
N LEU A 17 -38.69 25.40 49.36
CA LEU A 17 -38.74 24.82 48.01
C LEU A 17 -37.66 25.42 47.09
N ALA A 18 -37.43 26.73 47.17
CA ALA A 18 -36.38 27.40 46.41
C ALA A 18 -34.96 26.94 46.82
N LEU A 19 -34.72 26.73 48.12
CA LEU A 19 -33.46 26.19 48.62
C LEU A 19 -33.24 24.73 48.17
N LEU A 20 -34.31 23.92 48.14
CA LEU A 20 -34.24 22.53 47.69
C LEU A 20 -33.92 22.46 46.19
N ILE A 21 -34.52 23.32 45.37
CA ILE A 21 -34.25 23.40 43.92
C ILE A 21 -32.81 23.86 43.67
N ALA A 22 -32.32 24.85 44.43
CA ALA A 22 -30.93 25.31 44.34
C ALA A 22 -29.92 24.23 44.76
N LEU A 23 -30.24 23.43 45.79
CA LEU A 23 -29.40 22.32 46.23
C LEU A 23 -29.37 21.18 45.21
N ILE A 24 -30.51 20.87 44.57
CA ILE A 24 -30.58 19.86 43.50
C ILE A 24 -29.79 20.32 42.27
N LEU A 25 -29.91 21.59 41.86
CA LEU A 25 -29.11 22.17 40.78
C LEU A 25 -27.61 22.13 41.09
N ALA A 26 -27.21 22.48 42.31
CA ALA A 26 -25.81 22.40 42.75
C ALA A 26 -25.29 20.95 42.76
N LEU A 27 -26.09 19.98 43.19
CA LEU A 27 -25.75 18.55 43.20
C LEU A 27 -25.70 17.95 41.79
N THR A 28 -26.49 18.44 40.82
CA THR A 28 -26.39 18.02 39.41
C THR A 28 -25.20 18.63 38.66
N THR A 29 -24.58 19.69 39.21
CA THR A 29 -23.35 20.29 38.65
C THR A 29 -22.05 19.74 39.26
N LEU A 30 -22.14 18.84 40.27
CA LEU A 30 -21.01 18.37 41.09
C LEU A 30 -21.00 16.83 41.27
N ARG A 31 -21.01 16.06 40.16
CA ARG A 31 -20.55 14.65 39.95
C ARG A 31 -21.28 14.12 38.70
N ASP A 32 -20.67 13.54 37.67
CA ASP A 32 -19.43 12.80 37.52
C ASP A 32 -18.79 13.13 36.17
N ARG A 33 -17.52 13.56 36.17
CA ARG A 33 -16.61 13.26 35.06
C ARG A 33 -15.72 12.12 35.52
N PRO A 34 -15.65 10.99 34.80
CA PRO A 34 -14.65 9.98 35.12
C PRO A 34 -13.27 10.61 34.91
N SER A 35 -12.45 10.58 35.96
CA SER A 35 -11.04 10.92 35.88
C SER A 35 -10.40 10.04 34.80
N PRO A 36 -9.78 10.60 33.74
CA PRO A 36 -8.93 9.82 32.89
C PRO A 36 -7.72 9.42 33.73
N VAL A 37 -7.49 8.11 33.82
CA VAL A 37 -6.20 7.59 34.28
C VAL A 37 -5.16 8.08 33.27
N THR A 38 -4.41 9.09 33.67
CA THR A 38 -3.28 9.62 32.90
C THR A 38 -2.15 8.59 32.97
N VAL A 39 -2.08 7.68 32.00
CA VAL A 39 -0.80 7.03 31.69
C VAL A 39 -0.03 8.03 30.84
N GLY A 40 0.89 8.75 31.48
CA GLY A 40 1.74 9.73 30.81
C GLY A 40 2.73 9.04 29.86
N LEU A 41 2.54 9.23 28.57
CA LEU A 41 3.61 9.18 27.56
C LEU A 41 3.82 10.62 27.06
N PRO A 42 5.07 11.10 26.94
CA PRO A 42 5.31 12.46 26.49
C PRO A 42 5.13 12.56 24.96
N GLY A 43 4.13 13.35 24.55
CA GLY A 43 3.94 13.79 23.17
C GLY A 43 2.56 13.47 22.61
N VAL A 44 1.80 14.53 22.30
CA VAL A 44 0.47 14.57 21.64
C VAL A 44 -0.74 14.45 22.59
N LYS A 45 -1.37 15.61 22.88
CA LYS A 45 -2.74 15.69 23.41
C LYS A 45 -3.73 15.63 22.23
N VAL A 46 -4.50 14.55 22.13
CA VAL A 46 -5.68 14.51 21.26
C VAL A 46 -6.90 14.88 22.11
N THR A 47 -7.60 15.96 21.74
CA THR A 47 -8.89 16.34 22.34
C THR A 47 -10.01 15.79 21.45
N VAL A 48 -10.89 14.97 22.02
CA VAL A 48 -12.06 14.42 21.33
C VAL A 48 -13.25 15.31 21.62
N GLY A 49 -13.76 15.99 20.59
CA GLY A 49 -15.02 16.73 20.65
C GLY A 49 -15.39 17.35 19.30
N GLY A 50 -16.45 16.83 18.68
CA GLY A 50 -17.29 17.49 17.67
C GLY A 50 -16.70 17.69 16.26
N SER A 51 -17.39 17.11 15.25
CA SER A 51 -17.20 17.32 13.80
C SER A 51 -15.76 17.27 13.28
N THR A 52 -15.29 16.06 12.94
CA THR A 52 -13.99 15.84 12.31
C THR A 52 -14.04 16.19 10.82
N GLU A 53 -13.73 17.45 10.48
CA GLU A 53 -13.06 17.70 9.21
C GLU A 53 -11.70 16.96 9.20
N PRO A 54 -11.24 16.45 8.06
CA PRO A 54 -9.91 15.85 7.96
C PRO A 54 -8.85 16.94 8.17
N THR A 55 -8.41 17.14 9.41
CA THR A 55 -7.26 17.98 9.72
C THR A 55 -6.00 17.30 9.18
N ALA A 56 -5.41 17.88 8.15
CA ALA A 56 -4.08 17.51 7.67
C ALA A 56 -3.09 17.62 8.83
N THR A 57 -2.33 16.56 9.10
CA THR A 57 -1.16 16.63 9.98
C THR A 57 -0.16 17.62 9.41
N ALA A 58 0.33 18.55 10.23
CA ALA A 58 1.35 19.49 9.81
C ALA A 58 2.57 18.73 9.25
N VAL A 59 3.10 19.15 8.11
CA VAL A 59 4.29 18.55 7.50
C VAL A 59 5.48 18.86 8.40
N ILE A 60 5.91 17.88 9.20
CA ILE A 60 7.09 18.00 10.05
C ILE A 60 8.29 17.39 9.30
N PRO A 61 9.32 18.19 8.94
CA PRO A 61 10.54 17.67 8.33
C PRO A 61 11.19 16.63 9.23
N ASN A 62 11.68 15.53 8.65
CA ASN A 62 12.34 14.45 9.38
C ASN A 62 11.50 13.80 10.50
N ASP A 63 10.17 13.86 10.42
CA ASP A 63 9.31 13.15 11.36
C ASP A 63 9.47 11.65 11.22
N ARG A 64 10.10 11.04 12.23
CA ARG A 64 10.37 9.61 12.25
C ARG A 64 9.11 8.74 12.27
N LEU A 65 7.98 9.28 12.71
CA LEU A 65 6.70 8.56 12.78
C LEU A 65 5.81 8.82 11.56
N LEU A 66 6.26 9.61 10.59
CA LEU A 66 5.57 9.90 9.34
C LEU A 66 4.14 10.43 9.56
N GLY A 67 3.98 11.44 10.41
CA GLY A 67 2.68 12.02 10.77
C GLY A 67 1.84 11.14 11.68
N GLY A 68 2.47 10.21 12.40
CA GLY A 68 1.81 9.22 13.27
C GLY A 68 1.44 7.91 12.57
N LEU A 69 1.79 7.75 11.28
CA LEU A 69 1.58 6.49 10.55
C LEU A 69 2.25 5.32 11.27
N LEU A 70 3.48 5.51 11.74
CA LEU A 70 4.25 4.48 12.44
C LEU A 70 4.02 4.55 13.96
N SER A 71 3.92 3.40 14.60
CA SER A 71 3.97 3.31 16.07
C SER A 71 5.41 3.54 16.56
N PRO A 72 5.61 4.23 17.71
CA PRO A 72 6.93 4.37 18.33
C PRO A 72 7.40 3.10 19.08
N ASP A 73 6.56 2.05 19.18
CA ASP A 73 6.75 0.90 20.09
C ASP A 73 7.69 -0.19 19.54
N PHE A 74 8.57 0.14 18.59
CA PHE A 74 9.58 -0.78 18.06
C PHE A 74 10.97 -0.48 18.64
N ASP A 75 11.74 -1.53 18.89
CA ASP A 75 13.18 -1.42 19.11
C ASP A 75 13.88 -0.94 17.84
N GLU A 76 14.54 0.22 17.89
CA GLU A 76 15.14 0.85 16.70
C GLU A 76 16.26 0.00 16.09
N GLN A 77 16.98 -0.78 16.90
CA GLN A 77 18.09 -1.61 16.43
C GLN A 77 17.61 -2.84 15.67
N SER A 78 16.45 -3.39 16.03
CA SER A 78 15.85 -4.52 15.34
C SER A 78 15.46 -4.21 13.88
N CYS A 79 15.15 -2.94 13.57
CA CYS A 79 14.79 -2.52 12.22
C CYS A 79 15.14 -1.04 11.98
N LEU A 80 16.37 -0.79 11.53
CA LEU A 80 16.90 0.57 11.33
C LEU A 80 16.09 1.35 10.29
N SER A 81 15.67 0.70 9.21
CA SER A 81 14.95 1.33 8.10
C SER A 81 13.62 1.98 8.53
N ARG A 82 12.99 1.46 9.59
CA ARG A 82 11.71 1.96 10.12
C ARG A 82 11.77 3.43 10.48
N TYR A 83 12.78 3.83 11.24
CA TYR A 83 12.94 5.20 11.74
C TYR A 83 14.10 5.98 11.14
N GLN A 84 14.84 5.41 10.19
CA GLN A 84 15.88 6.13 9.44
C GLN A 84 15.45 6.50 8.02
N SER A 85 14.44 5.83 7.45
CA SER A 85 14.08 6.01 6.04
C SER A 85 13.63 7.43 5.67
N MET A 86 13.03 8.18 6.59
CA MET A 86 12.64 9.57 6.37
C MET A 86 13.83 10.52 6.18
N LEU A 87 15.03 10.17 6.66
CA LEU A 87 16.25 10.97 6.44
C LEU A 87 16.65 11.04 4.95
N TYR A 88 16.13 10.13 4.14
CA TYR A 88 16.45 9.97 2.72
C TYR A 88 15.27 10.36 1.81
N ARG A 89 14.17 10.85 2.39
CA ARG A 89 12.96 11.20 1.66
C ARG A 89 12.61 12.66 1.91
N LYS A 90 12.06 13.30 0.89
CA LYS A 90 11.32 14.56 1.11
C LYS A 90 10.08 14.27 1.96
N ALA A 91 9.70 15.25 2.77
CA ALA A 91 8.47 15.15 3.54
C ALA A 91 7.27 15.00 2.58
N SER A 92 6.41 14.03 2.84
CA SER A 92 5.25 13.76 1.99
C SER A 92 4.20 14.88 2.15
N SER A 93 3.67 15.36 1.04
CA SER A 93 2.56 16.32 1.00
C SER A 93 1.19 15.64 0.98
N HIS A 94 1.12 14.31 0.98
CA HIS A 94 -0.13 13.55 0.91
C HIS A 94 -0.86 13.56 2.23
N ILE A 95 -2.17 13.87 2.19
CA ILE A 95 -3.02 13.94 3.37
C ILE A 95 -3.09 12.56 4.04
N LEU A 96 -2.73 12.52 5.32
CA LEU A 96 -2.87 11.33 6.16
C LEU A 96 -4.11 11.50 7.06
N SER A 97 -5.12 10.65 6.83
CA SER A 97 -6.37 10.69 7.59
C SER A 97 -6.14 10.25 9.05
N SER A 98 -6.65 11.03 10.00
CA SER A 98 -6.71 10.62 11.42
C SER A 98 -7.52 9.34 11.61
N TYR A 99 -8.51 9.09 10.75
CA TYR A 99 -9.29 7.85 10.76
C TYR A 99 -8.41 6.64 10.40
N LEU A 100 -7.55 6.76 9.38
CA LEU A 100 -6.60 5.70 9.02
C LEU A 100 -5.65 5.41 10.19
N LEU A 101 -5.11 6.45 10.83
CA LEU A 101 -4.26 6.28 12.02
C LEU A 101 -4.96 5.48 13.12
N LEU A 102 -6.21 5.85 13.43
CA LEU A 102 -7.02 5.13 14.41
C LEU A 102 -7.25 3.68 13.99
N LYS A 103 -7.55 3.42 12.71
CA LYS A 103 -7.75 2.06 12.18
C LYS A 103 -6.48 1.22 12.29
N LEU A 104 -5.30 1.78 12.00
CA LEU A 104 -4.01 1.09 12.16
C LEU A 104 -3.71 0.74 13.62
N ARG A 105 -3.91 1.68 14.56
CA ARG A 105 -3.73 1.40 16.00
C ARG A 105 -4.71 0.32 16.50
N LYS A 106 -5.97 0.34 16.04
CA LYS A 106 -6.95 -0.72 16.33
C LYS A 106 -6.51 -2.06 15.75
N TYR A 107 -5.98 -2.08 14.53
CA TYR A 107 -5.46 -3.28 13.90
C TYR A 107 -4.27 -3.85 14.70
N GLU A 108 -3.33 -3.03 15.15
CA GLU A 108 -2.21 -3.47 15.99
C GLU A 108 -2.69 -4.11 17.29
N ALA A 109 -3.73 -3.54 17.93
CA ALA A 109 -4.35 -4.12 19.11
C ALA A 109 -5.04 -5.47 18.81
N LEU A 110 -5.75 -5.57 17.67
CA LEU A 110 -6.33 -6.83 17.19
C LEU A 110 -5.25 -7.88 16.95
N HIS A 111 -4.16 -7.50 16.28
CA HIS A 111 -3.05 -8.40 15.97
C HIS A 111 -2.33 -8.87 17.25
N LYS A 112 -2.19 -8.01 18.27
CA LYS A 112 -1.66 -8.40 19.58
C LYS A 112 -2.57 -9.37 20.33
N LYS A 113 -3.88 -9.23 20.17
CA LYS A 113 -4.89 -10.11 20.79
C LYS A 113 -5.01 -11.47 20.09
N CYS A 114 -4.99 -11.47 18.77
CA CYS A 114 -5.37 -12.61 17.92
C CYS A 114 -4.20 -13.20 17.10
N GLY A 115 -3.02 -12.59 17.14
CA GLY A 115 -1.87 -13.01 16.35
C GLY A 115 -1.25 -14.32 16.82
N PRO A 116 -0.22 -14.81 16.12
CA PRO A 116 0.46 -16.06 16.44
C PRO A 116 0.92 -16.14 17.90
N ASN A 117 0.95 -17.35 18.44
CA ASN A 117 1.34 -17.66 19.84
C ASN A 117 0.39 -17.12 20.93
N THR A 118 -0.78 -16.58 20.56
CA THR A 118 -1.82 -16.20 21.54
C THR A 118 -2.80 -17.36 21.80
N PRO A 119 -3.49 -17.40 22.97
CA PRO A 119 -4.53 -18.39 23.23
C PRO A 119 -5.69 -18.36 22.22
N LEU A 120 -6.05 -17.16 21.74
CA LEU A 120 -7.13 -17.01 20.76
C LEU A 120 -6.73 -17.52 19.37
N TYR A 121 -5.46 -17.35 18.98
CA TYR A 121 -4.91 -17.97 17.78
C TYR A 121 -4.95 -19.49 17.88
N GLN A 122 -4.49 -20.07 18.99
CA GLN A 122 -4.52 -21.52 19.20
C GLN A 122 -5.94 -22.08 19.09
N LYS A 123 -6.90 -21.43 19.75
CA LYS A 123 -8.33 -21.78 19.63
C LYS A 123 -8.81 -21.72 18.17
N SER A 124 -8.43 -20.69 17.43
CA SER A 124 -8.84 -20.52 16.03
C SER A 124 -8.21 -21.57 15.09
N VAL A 125 -6.99 -22.03 15.39
CA VAL A 125 -6.33 -23.14 14.69
C VAL A 125 -7.00 -24.48 15.00
N GLU A 126 -7.43 -24.72 16.24
CA GLU A 126 -8.20 -25.92 16.60
C GLU A 126 -9.52 -26.02 15.82
N GLN A 127 -10.18 -24.88 15.58
CA GLN A 127 -11.43 -24.82 14.79
C GLN A 127 -11.25 -25.24 13.34
N ILE A 128 -10.05 -25.08 12.75
CA ILE A 128 -9.80 -25.55 11.37
C ILE A 128 -10.13 -27.04 11.24
N LYS A 129 -9.77 -27.85 12.25
CA LYS A 129 -9.96 -29.30 12.28
C LYS A 129 -11.43 -29.73 12.30
N LEU A 130 -12.33 -28.85 12.73
CA LEU A 130 -13.77 -29.14 12.80
C LEU A 130 -14.48 -28.92 11.45
N ASN A 131 -13.77 -28.36 10.46
CA ASN A 131 -14.23 -28.14 9.08
C ASN A 131 -15.55 -27.36 8.94
N HIS A 132 -15.88 -26.53 9.93
CA HIS A 132 -16.98 -25.57 9.85
C HIS A 132 -16.57 -24.26 10.52
N SER A 133 -17.13 -23.15 10.03
CA SER A 133 -16.90 -21.84 10.64
C SER A 133 -17.77 -21.64 11.87
N THR A 134 -17.30 -20.82 12.80
CA THR A 134 -18.02 -20.48 14.03
C THR A 134 -17.91 -18.99 14.32
N GLU A 135 -18.76 -18.50 15.22
CA GLU A 135 -18.62 -17.14 15.72
C GLU A 135 -17.39 -17.06 16.64
N LEU A 136 -16.29 -16.55 16.08
CA LEU A 136 -15.03 -16.34 16.77
C LEU A 136 -14.74 -14.84 16.91
N GLU A 137 -13.99 -14.51 17.96
CA GLU A 137 -13.44 -13.17 18.15
C GLU A 137 -12.32 -12.82 17.14
N CYS A 138 -11.70 -13.84 16.53
CA CYS A 138 -10.57 -13.70 15.64
C CYS A 138 -10.86 -14.40 14.31
N ASN A 139 -10.77 -13.65 13.22
CA ASN A 139 -10.81 -14.15 11.85
C ASN A 139 -9.51 -13.78 11.15
N TYR A 140 -9.13 -14.57 10.16
CA TYR A 140 -7.79 -14.50 9.56
C TYR A 140 -7.86 -14.39 8.04
N VAL A 141 -6.88 -13.72 7.48
CA VAL A 141 -6.51 -13.80 6.07
C VAL A 141 -5.04 -14.17 5.97
N VAL A 142 -4.74 -15.24 5.23
CA VAL A 142 -3.38 -15.72 5.01
C VAL A 142 -2.99 -15.34 3.59
N TRP A 143 -1.96 -14.52 3.44
CA TRP A 143 -1.41 -14.15 2.14
C TRP A 143 -0.30 -15.12 1.73
N SER A 144 -0.34 -15.60 0.49
CA SER A 144 0.72 -16.42 -0.11
C SER A 144 1.53 -15.65 -1.15
N PRO A 145 2.87 -15.66 -1.08
CA PRO A 145 3.72 -15.01 -2.07
C PRO A 145 3.59 -15.69 -3.44
N TYR A 146 3.55 -14.89 -4.50
CA TYR A 146 3.55 -15.38 -5.87
C TYR A 146 4.19 -14.34 -6.79
N ASP A 147 4.91 -14.81 -7.82
CA ASP A 147 5.55 -13.98 -8.86
C ASP A 147 6.68 -13.06 -8.31
N GLY A 148 7.11 -12.05 -9.09
CA GLY A 148 8.23 -11.16 -8.75
C GLY A 148 7.99 -10.23 -7.55
N ILE A 149 9.07 -9.67 -7.00
CA ILE A 149 9.04 -8.86 -5.76
C ILE A 149 8.08 -7.66 -5.83
N GLY A 150 7.95 -6.99 -6.98
CA GLY A 150 7.00 -5.89 -7.18
C GLY A 150 5.55 -6.35 -7.01
N ASN A 151 5.19 -7.49 -7.60
CA ASN A 151 3.86 -8.10 -7.46
C ASN A 151 3.59 -8.51 -6.02
N ARG A 152 4.59 -9.07 -5.33
CA ARG A 152 4.47 -9.44 -3.92
C ARG A 152 4.24 -8.22 -3.02
N MET A 153 5.01 -7.15 -3.18
CA MET A 153 4.86 -5.94 -2.35
C MET A 153 3.51 -5.25 -2.55
N LEU A 154 3.04 -5.13 -3.80
CA LEU A 154 1.73 -4.55 -4.11
C LEU A 154 0.58 -5.41 -3.56
N SER A 155 0.65 -6.72 -3.78
CA SER A 155 -0.40 -7.64 -3.37
C SER A 155 -0.46 -7.88 -1.86
N LEU A 156 0.69 -7.80 -1.18
CA LEU A 156 0.78 -7.80 0.28
C LEU A 156 0.06 -6.58 0.87
N ALA A 157 0.35 -5.38 0.36
CA ALA A 157 -0.35 -4.16 0.79
C ALA A 157 -1.85 -4.20 0.46
N ALA A 158 -2.24 -4.77 -0.68
CA ALA A 158 -3.63 -4.94 -1.06
C ALA A 158 -4.38 -5.93 -0.13
N THR A 159 -3.72 -7.02 0.26
CA THR A 159 -4.27 -8.00 1.20
C THR A 159 -4.40 -7.40 2.60
N PHE A 160 -3.46 -6.55 3.00
CA PHE A 160 -3.56 -5.81 4.26
C PHE A 160 -4.75 -4.84 4.27
N LEU A 161 -4.99 -4.12 3.18
CA LEU A 161 -6.21 -3.30 3.07
C LEU A 161 -7.47 -4.15 3.24
N TYR A 162 -7.52 -5.31 2.58
CA TYR A 162 -8.64 -6.24 2.75
C TYR A 162 -8.80 -6.71 4.20
N ALA A 163 -7.70 -6.97 4.90
CA ALA A 163 -7.71 -7.31 6.32
C ALA A 163 -8.28 -6.17 7.19
N LEU A 164 -7.92 -4.92 6.91
CA LEU A 164 -8.47 -3.74 7.58
C LEU A 164 -9.99 -3.58 7.33
N LEU A 165 -10.45 -3.85 6.10
CA LEU A 165 -11.85 -3.73 5.72
C LEU A 165 -12.74 -4.83 6.32
N THR A 166 -12.15 -5.98 6.64
CA THR A 166 -12.87 -7.17 7.12
C THR A 166 -12.58 -7.51 8.59
N ASP A 167 -11.86 -6.64 9.30
CA ASP A 167 -11.41 -6.82 10.68
C ASP A 167 -10.75 -8.19 10.91
N ARG A 168 -9.92 -8.63 9.94
CA ARG A 168 -9.16 -9.89 10.00
C ARG A 168 -7.72 -9.65 10.41
N VAL A 169 -7.14 -10.60 11.11
CA VAL A 169 -5.69 -10.70 11.30
C VAL A 169 -5.05 -11.19 10.01
N MET A 170 -4.14 -10.41 9.45
CA MET A 170 -3.34 -10.81 8.30
C MET A 170 -2.12 -11.61 8.76
N LEU A 171 -1.92 -12.79 8.19
CA LEU A 171 -0.72 -13.60 8.32
C LEU A 171 -0.08 -13.82 6.95
N ILE A 172 1.24 -14.00 6.92
CA ILE A 172 1.98 -14.23 5.68
C ILE A 172 2.60 -15.62 5.67
N HIS A 173 2.32 -16.38 4.61
CA HIS A 173 3.03 -17.60 4.31
C HIS A 173 4.45 -17.24 3.87
N GLN A 174 5.46 -17.70 4.62
CA GLN A 174 6.85 -17.33 4.36
C GLN A 174 7.51 -18.36 3.43
N SER A 175 7.75 -17.96 2.17
CA SER A 175 8.63 -18.70 1.27
C SER A 175 10.10 -18.46 1.63
N GLU A 176 10.99 -19.40 1.28
CA GLU A 176 12.43 -19.33 1.60
C GLU A 176 13.09 -18.04 1.08
N ASP A 177 12.63 -17.54 -0.05
CA ASP A 177 13.14 -16.35 -0.72
C ASP A 177 12.59 -15.02 -0.16
N MET A 178 11.68 -15.09 0.83
CA MET A 178 11.14 -13.95 1.59
C MET A 178 11.75 -13.82 3.00
N VAL A 179 12.52 -14.82 3.45
CA VAL A 179 13.18 -14.79 4.75
C VAL A 179 14.14 -13.61 4.82
N ASP A 180 14.02 -12.80 5.88
CA ASP A 180 14.88 -11.64 6.16
C ASP A 180 14.85 -10.55 5.06
N LEU A 181 13.74 -10.44 4.32
CA LEU A 181 13.47 -9.27 3.45
C LEU A 181 12.86 -8.09 4.20
N LEU A 182 11.88 -8.36 5.05
CA LEU A 182 11.02 -7.37 5.69
C LEU A 182 11.09 -7.48 7.21
N CYS A 183 11.06 -6.33 7.88
CA CYS A 183 10.85 -6.26 9.32
C CYS A 183 9.41 -6.60 9.71
N GLU A 184 9.19 -6.93 10.98
CA GLU A 184 7.85 -7.07 11.57
C GLU A 184 7.11 -5.71 11.54
N PRO A 185 5.92 -5.62 10.94
CA PRO A 185 5.19 -4.34 10.80
C PRO A 185 4.31 -3.98 11.99
N PHE A 186 4.03 -4.91 12.90
CA PHE A 186 3.10 -4.72 14.02
C PHE A 186 3.81 -4.87 15.38
N PRO A 187 3.72 -3.88 16.30
CA PRO A 187 4.50 -3.87 17.54
C PRO A 187 4.28 -5.11 18.42
N GLY A 188 5.37 -5.75 18.85
CA GLY A 188 5.36 -6.86 19.81
C GLY A 188 4.66 -8.13 19.33
N THR A 189 4.50 -8.32 18.03
CA THR A 189 3.85 -9.49 17.43
C THR A 189 4.58 -9.93 16.17
N THR A 190 4.19 -11.08 15.60
CA THR A 190 4.70 -11.55 14.32
C THR A 190 3.58 -11.78 13.32
N TRP A 191 3.71 -11.24 12.11
CA TRP A 191 2.77 -11.51 11.01
C TRP A 191 3.08 -12.81 10.26
N TYR A 192 4.18 -13.50 10.60
CA TYR A 192 4.53 -14.75 9.94
C TYR A 192 3.61 -15.88 10.38
N LEU A 193 3.11 -16.64 9.41
CA LEU A 193 2.33 -17.84 9.67
C LEU A 193 3.22 -18.91 10.34
N PRO A 194 2.84 -19.45 11.51
CA PRO A 194 3.59 -20.51 12.16
C PRO A 194 3.79 -21.76 11.28
N LEU A 195 4.98 -22.35 11.32
CA LEU A 195 5.34 -23.55 10.53
C LEU A 195 4.46 -24.77 10.82
N ASN A 196 3.82 -24.83 11.99
CA ASN A 196 2.91 -25.89 12.40
C ASN A 196 1.44 -25.60 12.04
N PHE A 197 1.18 -24.64 11.16
CA PHE A 197 -0.16 -24.36 10.64
C PHE A 197 -0.73 -25.61 9.93
N PRO A 198 -1.99 -26.02 10.20
CA PRO A 198 -2.50 -27.32 9.79
C PRO A 198 -2.90 -27.43 8.31
N ILE A 199 -3.01 -26.31 7.58
CA ILE A 199 -3.32 -26.34 6.15
C ILE A 199 -2.01 -26.34 5.37
N HIS A 200 -1.67 -27.51 4.83
CA HIS A 200 -0.48 -27.71 4.01
C HIS A 200 -0.75 -27.38 2.53
N GLY A 201 0.32 -27.25 1.74
CA GLY A 201 0.20 -27.05 0.29
C GLY A 201 -0.35 -25.68 -0.13
N LEU A 202 -0.16 -24.63 0.69
CA LEU A 202 -0.62 -23.28 0.37
C LEU A 202 -0.09 -22.78 -1.00
N ASP A 203 1.12 -23.21 -1.37
CA ASP A 203 1.75 -22.87 -2.65
C ASP A 203 1.15 -23.62 -3.84
N GLU A 204 0.50 -24.77 -3.61
CA GLU A 204 -0.09 -25.63 -4.64
C GLU A 204 -1.50 -25.18 -5.05
N HIS A 205 -2.14 -24.34 -4.23
CA HIS A 205 -3.47 -23.80 -4.53
C HIS A 205 -3.50 -23.02 -5.85
N ASN A 206 -4.53 -23.33 -6.65
CA ASN A 206 -4.79 -22.79 -7.98
C ASN A 206 -6.31 -22.71 -8.23
N LYS A 207 -6.73 -22.14 -9.37
CA LYS A 207 -8.15 -21.92 -9.69
C LYS A 207 -9.04 -23.18 -9.66
N HIS A 208 -8.45 -24.37 -9.80
CA HIS A 208 -9.15 -25.66 -9.78
C HIS A 208 -9.14 -26.35 -8.42
N SER A 209 -8.53 -25.75 -7.39
CA SER A 209 -8.55 -26.30 -6.03
C SER A 209 -9.99 -26.42 -5.52
N GLN A 210 -10.36 -27.57 -4.97
CA GLN A 210 -11.73 -27.86 -4.52
C GLN A 210 -12.19 -26.97 -3.36
N ASN A 211 -11.26 -26.41 -2.59
CA ASN A 211 -11.52 -25.44 -1.53
C ASN A 211 -11.54 -23.98 -2.03
N SER A 212 -11.36 -23.75 -3.34
CA SER A 212 -11.47 -22.41 -3.93
C SER A 212 -12.90 -21.89 -3.83
N TYR A 213 -13.08 -20.64 -3.41
CA TYR A 213 -14.39 -20.02 -3.28
C TYR A 213 -15.16 -20.04 -4.61
N GLY A 214 -14.52 -19.66 -5.72
CA GLY A 214 -15.15 -19.69 -7.04
C GLY A 214 -15.60 -21.10 -7.44
N TYR A 215 -14.80 -22.12 -7.13
CA TYR A 215 -15.15 -23.52 -7.38
C TYR A 215 -16.34 -23.98 -6.53
N LEU A 216 -16.34 -23.65 -5.22
CA LEU A 216 -17.42 -23.99 -4.31
C LEU A 216 -18.74 -23.35 -4.71
N VAL A 217 -18.71 -22.09 -5.16
CA VAL A 217 -19.90 -21.40 -5.67
C VAL A 217 -20.39 -22.06 -6.96
N GLU A 218 -19.50 -22.33 -7.93
CA GLU A 218 -19.86 -22.97 -9.20
C GLU A 218 -20.56 -24.32 -9.00
N LYS A 219 -20.03 -25.14 -8.09
CA LYS A 219 -20.54 -26.49 -7.83
C LYS A 219 -21.70 -26.51 -6.82
N ASN A 220 -22.17 -25.35 -6.36
CA ASN A 220 -23.19 -25.22 -5.31
C ASN A 220 -22.81 -26.01 -4.03
N MET A 221 -21.52 -26.06 -3.70
CA MET A 221 -20.97 -26.77 -2.55
C MET A 221 -20.83 -25.87 -1.30
N ILE A 222 -21.13 -24.59 -1.43
CA ILE A 222 -21.17 -23.63 -0.32
C ILE A 222 -22.53 -22.91 -0.32
N ASN A 223 -23.06 -22.66 0.87
CA ASN A 223 -24.27 -21.86 1.01
C ASN A 223 -23.93 -20.38 0.79
N THR A 224 -24.37 -19.82 -0.33
CA THR A 224 -24.16 -18.42 -0.70
C THR A 224 -25.27 -17.49 -0.19
N ASP A 225 -26.24 -17.99 0.59
CA ASP A 225 -27.22 -17.13 1.24
C ASP A 225 -26.52 -16.26 2.30
N PRO A 226 -26.57 -14.92 2.20
CA PRO A 226 -25.99 -14.05 3.21
C PRO A 226 -26.66 -14.16 4.59
N LYS A 227 -27.77 -14.89 4.74
CA LYS A 227 -28.40 -15.24 6.02
C LYS A 227 -27.95 -16.59 6.57
N ALA A 228 -27.19 -17.37 5.80
CA ALA A 228 -26.66 -18.65 6.23
C ALA A 228 -25.84 -18.49 7.52
N PRO A 229 -26.04 -19.36 8.53
CA PRO A 229 -25.29 -19.27 9.77
C PRO A 229 -23.84 -19.77 9.57
N PRO A 230 -22.86 -19.26 10.34
CA PRO A 230 -21.43 -19.60 10.15
C PRO A 230 -21.13 -21.11 10.15
N TYR A 231 -21.83 -21.90 10.99
CA TYR A 231 -21.64 -23.35 11.09
C TYR A 231 -22.01 -24.14 9.82
N SER A 232 -22.71 -23.51 8.87
CA SER A 232 -23.02 -24.09 7.56
C SER A 232 -21.93 -23.84 6.51
N LEU A 233 -20.92 -23.04 6.85
CA LEU A 233 -19.80 -22.68 5.99
C LEU A 233 -18.54 -23.44 6.40
N PRO A 234 -17.61 -23.71 5.47
CA PRO A 234 -16.33 -24.34 5.81
C PRO A 234 -15.51 -23.44 6.76
N SER A 235 -14.61 -24.01 7.55
CA SER A 235 -13.71 -23.25 8.45
C SER A 235 -12.69 -22.40 7.70
N SER A 236 -12.34 -22.82 6.48
CA SER A 236 -11.40 -22.13 5.60
C SER A 236 -11.80 -22.19 4.14
N ILE A 237 -11.47 -21.15 3.37
CA ILE A 237 -11.59 -21.15 1.91
C ILE A 237 -10.29 -20.63 1.27
N TYR A 238 -10.06 -21.06 0.03
CA TYR A 238 -9.04 -20.47 -0.84
C TYR A 238 -9.67 -19.41 -1.75
N VAL A 239 -9.05 -18.24 -1.87
CA VAL A 239 -9.47 -17.15 -2.75
C VAL A 239 -8.38 -16.91 -3.78
N HIS A 240 -8.70 -17.24 -5.03
CA HIS A 240 -7.81 -17.16 -6.17
C HIS A 240 -7.98 -15.81 -6.89
N LEU A 241 -7.03 -14.89 -6.73
CA LEU A 241 -7.05 -13.56 -7.38
C LEU A 241 -5.79 -13.32 -8.23
N LEU A 242 -5.30 -14.37 -8.89
CA LEU A 242 -4.19 -14.29 -9.83
C LEU A 242 -4.64 -13.69 -11.18
N HIS A 243 -3.67 -13.27 -11.98
CA HIS A 243 -3.87 -12.67 -13.31
C HIS A 243 -4.67 -13.54 -14.30
N ASP A 244 -4.64 -14.86 -14.15
CA ASP A 244 -5.36 -15.82 -15.00
C ASP A 244 -6.87 -15.94 -14.66
N MET A 245 -7.34 -15.21 -13.64
CA MET A 245 -8.77 -15.05 -13.35
C MET A 245 -9.53 -14.29 -14.44
N ARG A 246 -8.86 -13.49 -15.29
CA ARG A 246 -9.54 -12.70 -16.34
C ARG A 246 -10.41 -13.56 -17.26
N GLU A 247 -10.03 -14.82 -17.44
CA GLU A 247 -10.71 -15.80 -18.30
C GLU A 247 -11.84 -16.55 -17.58
N ASP A 248 -11.99 -16.36 -16.26
CA ASP A 248 -12.84 -17.14 -15.38
C ASP A 248 -13.86 -16.26 -14.64
N HIS A 249 -15.15 -16.48 -14.91
CA HIS A 249 -16.25 -15.76 -14.26
C HIS A 249 -16.53 -16.21 -12.82
N LEU A 250 -15.85 -17.24 -12.33
CA LEU A 250 -16.16 -17.82 -11.02
C LEU A 250 -15.51 -17.04 -9.87
N HIS A 251 -14.24 -16.66 -10.01
CA HIS A 251 -13.50 -16.00 -8.93
C HIS A 251 -13.79 -14.50 -8.82
N VAL A 252 -14.35 -13.88 -9.87
CA VAL A 252 -14.72 -12.46 -9.87
C VAL A 252 -15.85 -12.12 -8.90
N ARG A 253 -16.61 -13.13 -8.44
CA ARG A 253 -17.64 -12.96 -7.40
C ARG A 253 -17.09 -12.49 -6.06
N PHE A 254 -15.79 -12.66 -5.81
CA PHE A 254 -15.12 -12.03 -4.66
C PHE A 254 -15.41 -10.52 -4.58
N TYR A 255 -15.65 -9.83 -5.70
CA TYR A 255 -15.93 -8.40 -5.72
C TYR A 255 -17.41 -8.02 -5.53
N CYS A 256 -18.26 -8.93 -5.05
CA CYS A 256 -19.68 -8.72 -4.84
C CYS A 256 -20.06 -8.66 -3.36
N ASP A 257 -21.02 -7.79 -3.01
CA ASP A 257 -21.40 -7.53 -1.62
C ASP A 257 -21.96 -8.78 -0.92
N ASP A 258 -22.80 -9.55 -1.62
CA ASP A 258 -23.41 -10.80 -1.16
C ASP A 258 -22.35 -11.87 -0.86
N ASP A 259 -21.41 -12.08 -1.77
CA ASP A 259 -20.30 -13.00 -1.55
C ASP A 259 -19.39 -12.51 -0.42
N GLN A 260 -19.14 -11.21 -0.31
CA GLN A 260 -18.37 -10.62 0.79
C GLN A 260 -19.07 -10.76 2.15
N GLU A 261 -20.40 -10.78 2.21
CA GLU A 261 -21.15 -11.14 3.42
C GLU A 261 -20.95 -12.60 3.81
N VAL A 262 -20.95 -13.53 2.85
CA VAL A 262 -20.67 -14.95 3.11
C VAL A 262 -19.22 -15.13 3.56
N ILE A 263 -18.25 -14.58 2.82
CA ILE A 263 -16.82 -14.67 3.12
C ILE A 263 -16.52 -14.08 4.50
N SER A 264 -17.20 -13.01 4.91
CA SER A 264 -16.99 -12.39 6.23
C SER A 264 -17.24 -13.32 7.41
N LYS A 265 -18.06 -14.37 7.22
CA LYS A 265 -18.38 -15.37 8.26
C LYS A 265 -17.41 -16.55 8.29
N ILE A 266 -16.52 -16.66 7.31
CA ILE A 266 -15.56 -17.76 7.22
C ILE A 266 -14.34 -17.42 8.05
N ASN A 267 -13.92 -18.29 8.97
CA ASN A 267 -12.86 -17.94 9.92
C ASN A 267 -11.49 -17.72 9.24
N TRP A 268 -11.14 -18.52 8.23
CA TRP A 268 -9.85 -18.45 7.55
C TRP A 268 -9.98 -18.23 6.04
N VAL A 269 -9.40 -17.15 5.53
CA VAL A 269 -9.33 -16.85 4.09
C VAL A 269 -7.89 -17.01 3.60
N LEU A 270 -7.62 -18.01 2.77
CA LEU A 270 -6.32 -18.25 2.16
C LEU A 270 -6.28 -17.50 0.82
N LEU A 271 -5.56 -16.39 0.75
CA LEU A 271 -5.62 -15.45 -0.37
C LEU A 271 -4.30 -15.48 -1.16
N LYS A 272 -4.38 -15.76 -2.46
CA LYS A 272 -3.23 -15.74 -3.37
C LYS A 272 -3.51 -14.81 -4.55
N THR A 273 -2.61 -13.85 -4.75
CA THR A 273 -2.72 -12.80 -5.78
C THR A 273 -1.33 -12.32 -6.21
N ASN A 274 -1.20 -11.93 -7.47
CA ASN A 274 -0.06 -11.18 -8.00
C ASN A 274 -0.46 -9.82 -8.56
N GLN A 275 -1.66 -9.37 -8.19
CA GLN A 275 -2.29 -8.18 -8.70
C GLN A 275 -2.43 -7.13 -7.59
N TYR A 276 -2.38 -5.86 -7.98
CA TYR A 276 -2.74 -4.75 -7.10
C TYR A 276 -4.27 -4.62 -7.05
N ILE A 277 -4.94 -5.47 -6.26
CA ILE A 277 -6.41 -5.60 -6.26
C ILE A 277 -7.17 -4.41 -5.62
N ILE A 278 -6.46 -3.40 -5.10
CA ILE A 278 -7.04 -2.27 -4.37
C ILE A 278 -8.12 -1.53 -5.18
N PRO A 279 -7.93 -1.16 -6.45
CA PRO A 279 -8.99 -0.55 -7.25
C PRO A 279 -10.25 -1.43 -7.33
N GLY A 280 -10.10 -2.76 -7.32
CA GLY A 280 -11.21 -3.70 -7.25
C GLY A 280 -11.98 -3.62 -5.93
N LEU A 281 -11.30 -3.39 -4.80
CA LEU A 281 -11.94 -3.19 -3.49
C LEU A 281 -12.77 -1.90 -3.43
N PHE A 282 -12.36 -0.84 -4.15
CA PHE A 282 -13.11 0.42 -4.27
C PHE A 282 -14.39 0.29 -5.11
N ILE A 283 -14.51 -0.77 -5.92
CA ILE A 283 -15.71 -1.06 -6.70
C ILE A 283 -16.80 -1.71 -5.82
N ILE A 284 -16.43 -2.34 -4.70
CA ILE A 284 -17.34 -3.05 -3.78
C ILE A 284 -18.13 -2.02 -2.95
N PRO A 285 -19.46 -1.87 -3.15
CA PRO A 285 -20.23 -0.83 -2.46
C PRO A 285 -20.16 -0.93 -0.93
N LYS A 286 -20.14 -2.15 -0.37
CA LYS A 286 -19.97 -2.40 1.06
C LYS A 286 -18.77 -1.70 1.69
N TYR A 287 -17.68 -1.52 0.94
CA TYR A 287 -16.43 -0.94 1.44
C TYR A 287 -16.30 0.57 1.19
N ALA A 288 -17.22 1.17 0.44
CA ALA A 288 -17.09 2.55 -0.04
C ALA A 288 -16.95 3.58 1.10
N GLU A 289 -17.77 3.48 2.15
CA GLU A 289 -17.74 4.43 3.27
C GLU A 289 -16.45 4.33 4.09
N GLU A 290 -16.01 3.10 4.40
CA GLU A 290 -14.79 2.86 5.18
C GLU A 290 -13.55 3.31 4.40
N LEU A 291 -13.49 3.02 3.10
CA LEU A 291 -12.42 3.47 2.22
C LEU A 291 -12.37 5.00 2.10
N ALA A 292 -13.52 5.66 1.96
CA ALA A 292 -13.59 7.12 1.86
C ALA A 292 -13.09 7.83 3.13
N ARG A 293 -13.30 7.24 4.31
CA ARG A 293 -12.78 7.77 5.59
C ARG A 293 -11.29 7.54 5.76
N MET A 294 -10.80 6.35 5.39
CA MET A 294 -9.38 6.01 5.48
C MET A 294 -8.54 6.81 4.47
N PHE A 295 -9.05 7.01 3.25
CA PHE A 295 -8.33 7.62 2.14
C PHE A 295 -9.11 8.79 1.52
N PRO A 296 -9.05 9.98 2.13
CA PRO A 296 -9.62 11.20 1.54
C PRO A 296 -9.09 11.46 0.14
N SER A 297 -7.80 11.20 -0.09
CA SER A 297 -7.20 11.16 -1.44
C SER A 297 -7.06 9.71 -1.92
N LYS A 298 -7.88 9.31 -2.91
CA LYS A 298 -8.01 7.88 -3.28
C LYS A 298 -6.72 7.32 -3.90
N GLU A 299 -5.90 8.14 -4.53
CA GLU A 299 -4.61 7.70 -5.09
C GLU A 299 -3.54 7.39 -4.04
N THR A 300 -3.76 7.67 -2.74
CA THR A 300 -2.73 7.57 -1.69
C THR A 300 -2.69 6.23 -0.95
N VAL A 301 -3.51 5.26 -1.36
CA VAL A 301 -3.68 4.00 -0.63
C VAL A 301 -2.36 3.23 -0.50
N PHE A 302 -1.70 2.93 -1.62
CA PHE A 302 -0.41 2.24 -1.56
C PHE A 302 0.69 3.12 -0.93
N HIS A 303 0.65 4.43 -1.12
CA HIS A 303 1.62 5.34 -0.50
C HIS A 303 1.61 5.20 1.03
N HIS A 304 0.43 5.22 1.65
CA HIS A 304 0.31 5.11 3.10
C HIS A 304 0.54 3.69 3.59
N LEU A 305 -0.12 2.69 2.99
CA LEU A 305 0.00 1.30 3.46
C LEU A 305 1.38 0.70 3.16
N GLY A 306 1.97 1.03 2.02
CA GLY A 306 3.34 0.60 1.68
C GLY A 306 4.37 1.17 2.65
N ARG A 307 4.26 2.46 3.02
CA ARG A 307 5.16 3.08 4.00
C ARG A 307 4.93 2.62 5.45
N TYR A 308 3.76 2.06 5.74
CA TYR A 308 3.46 1.44 7.04
C TYR A 308 3.99 0.01 7.16
N LEU A 309 3.82 -0.81 6.11
CA LEU A 309 4.16 -2.23 6.14
C LEU A 309 5.61 -2.53 5.75
N LEU A 310 6.11 -1.89 4.69
CA LEU A 310 7.20 -2.44 3.89
C LEU A 310 8.58 -1.96 4.33
N HIS A 311 8.98 -2.24 5.56
CA HIS A 311 10.30 -1.83 6.06
C HIS A 311 11.39 -2.87 5.73
N PRO A 312 12.45 -2.53 4.97
CA PRO A 312 13.55 -3.43 4.69
C PRO A 312 14.22 -3.93 5.99
N SER A 313 14.57 -5.21 6.04
CA SER A 313 15.43 -5.76 7.10
C SER A 313 16.76 -5.01 7.19
N ASN A 314 17.48 -5.15 8.30
CA ASN A 314 18.81 -4.55 8.43
C ASN A 314 19.79 -5.03 7.35
N THR A 315 19.64 -6.27 6.86
CA THR A 315 20.43 -6.82 5.76
C THR A 315 20.22 -6.01 4.49
N VAL A 316 18.96 -5.82 4.08
CA VAL A 316 18.60 -5.06 2.87
C VAL A 316 18.87 -3.57 3.06
N TRP A 317 18.56 -3.03 4.24
CA TRP A 317 18.85 -1.64 4.61
C TRP A 317 20.34 -1.32 4.51
N GLY A 318 21.21 -2.23 4.94
CA GLY A 318 22.65 -2.07 4.78
C GLY A 318 23.09 -1.94 3.32
N MET A 319 22.45 -2.68 2.40
CA MET A 319 22.72 -2.55 0.95
C MET A 319 22.29 -1.19 0.42
N ILE A 320 21.05 -0.79 0.75
CA ILE A 320 20.48 0.51 0.38
C ILE A 320 21.42 1.63 0.87
N MET A 321 21.82 1.57 2.13
CA MET A 321 22.57 2.64 2.76
C MET A 321 24.00 2.77 2.26
N ARG A 322 24.70 1.64 2.06
CA ARG A 322 26.04 1.69 1.45
C ARG A 322 26.01 2.26 0.05
N TYR A 323 25.01 1.90 -0.76
CA TYR A 323 24.90 2.42 -2.12
C TYR A 323 24.54 3.91 -2.14
N HIS A 324 23.51 4.30 -1.37
CA HIS A 324 23.09 5.70 -1.29
C HIS A 324 24.24 6.60 -0.83
N ASN A 325 24.96 6.23 0.24
CA ASN A 325 26.03 7.05 0.79
C ASN A 325 27.23 7.18 -0.16
N SER A 326 27.55 6.13 -0.91
CA SER A 326 28.69 6.15 -1.85
C SER A 326 28.40 6.90 -3.14
N TYR A 327 27.17 6.79 -3.68
CA TYR A 327 26.88 7.23 -5.05
C TYR A 327 25.83 8.33 -5.16
N LEU A 328 24.90 8.45 -4.20
CA LEU A 328 23.71 9.32 -4.34
C LEU A 328 23.70 10.50 -3.36
N ALA A 329 24.34 10.37 -2.20
CA ALA A 329 24.21 11.33 -1.08
C ALA A 329 24.72 12.74 -1.38
N LYS A 330 25.75 12.88 -2.23
CA LYS A 330 26.32 14.20 -2.59
C LYS A 330 25.47 14.98 -3.60
N SER A 331 24.49 14.32 -4.21
CA SER A 331 23.72 14.91 -5.29
C SER A 331 22.61 15.81 -4.77
N LYS A 332 22.49 17.01 -5.37
CA LYS A 332 21.40 17.94 -5.05
C LYS A 332 20.05 17.43 -5.56
N GLU A 333 20.06 16.79 -6.72
CA GLU A 333 18.88 16.21 -7.36
C GLU A 333 19.18 14.80 -7.88
N LYS A 334 18.36 13.85 -7.45
CA LYS A 334 18.46 12.43 -7.78
C LYS A 334 17.37 12.06 -8.77
N ILE A 335 17.76 11.56 -9.94
CA ILE A 335 16.85 11.13 -11.00
C ILE A 335 16.89 9.60 -11.04
N GLY A 336 15.76 8.96 -10.73
CA GLY A 336 15.63 7.51 -10.82
C GLY A 336 15.06 7.12 -12.17
N ILE A 337 15.73 6.22 -12.88
CA ILE A 337 15.27 5.67 -14.15
C ILE A 337 15.16 4.16 -14.00
N GLN A 338 13.93 3.66 -14.03
CA GLN A 338 13.63 2.24 -13.97
C GLN A 338 13.25 1.76 -15.37
N VAL A 339 14.06 0.88 -15.93
CA VAL A 339 13.83 0.28 -17.25
C VAL A 339 13.53 -1.21 -17.12
N ARG A 340 12.36 -1.62 -17.62
CA ARG A 340 11.96 -3.02 -17.79
C ARG A 340 11.61 -3.26 -19.26
N ILE A 341 12.30 -4.21 -19.86
CA ILE A 341 11.98 -4.76 -21.19
C ILE A 341 11.14 -6.01 -20.95
N PHE A 342 9.94 -6.10 -21.51
CA PHE A 342 9.03 -7.24 -21.29
C PHE A 342 9.06 -8.22 -22.47
N ASP A 343 8.95 -9.52 -22.19
CA ASP A 343 8.92 -10.55 -23.24
C ASP A 343 7.70 -10.41 -24.16
N TRP A 344 6.55 -9.97 -23.61
CA TRP A 344 5.32 -9.72 -24.37
C TRP A 344 5.33 -8.38 -25.14
N ALA A 345 6.29 -7.50 -24.85
CA ALA A 345 6.48 -6.22 -25.51
C ALA A 345 7.99 -5.97 -25.72
N PRO A 346 8.65 -6.80 -26.55
CA PRO A 346 10.09 -6.78 -26.68
C PRO A 346 10.59 -5.49 -27.33
N ILE A 347 11.77 -5.05 -26.89
CA ILE A 347 12.49 -3.89 -27.42
C ILE A 347 13.98 -4.15 -27.20
N SER A 348 14.85 -3.73 -28.12
CA SER A 348 16.30 -3.87 -27.91
C SER A 348 16.78 -2.92 -26.81
N ALA A 349 17.90 -3.25 -26.16
CA ALA A 349 18.51 -2.37 -25.16
C ALA A 349 18.89 -1.01 -25.77
N GLU A 350 19.42 -0.99 -27.00
CA GLU A 350 19.70 0.23 -27.77
C GLU A 350 18.46 1.11 -27.94
N LYS A 351 17.36 0.52 -28.42
CA LYS A 351 16.09 1.23 -28.63
C LYS A 351 15.48 1.74 -27.32
N SER A 352 15.65 0.98 -26.24
CA SER A 352 15.23 1.39 -24.89
C SER A 352 16.06 2.57 -24.40
N TYR A 353 17.37 2.56 -24.64
CA TYR A 353 18.27 3.67 -24.35
C TYR A 353 17.86 4.93 -25.13
N GLU A 354 17.62 4.83 -26.43
CA GLU A 354 17.15 5.95 -27.26
C GLU A 354 15.85 6.56 -26.71
N GLN A 355 14.92 5.71 -26.28
CA GLN A 355 13.67 6.15 -25.67
C GLN A 355 13.91 6.89 -24.34
N VAL A 356 14.81 6.39 -23.48
CA VAL A 356 15.17 7.04 -22.22
C VAL A 356 15.76 8.42 -22.47
N VAL A 357 16.72 8.53 -23.39
CA VAL A 357 17.34 9.82 -23.74
C VAL A 357 16.29 10.78 -24.29
N ARG A 358 15.46 10.33 -25.24
CA ARG A 358 14.41 11.16 -25.83
C ARG A 358 13.41 11.63 -24.77
N CYS A 359 12.94 10.76 -23.89
CA CYS A 359 12.02 11.12 -22.80
C CYS A 359 12.63 12.15 -21.87
N THR A 360 13.83 11.86 -21.37
CA THR A 360 14.46 12.72 -20.36
C THR A 360 14.83 14.09 -20.90
N GLN A 361 15.21 14.20 -22.17
CA GLN A 361 15.49 15.48 -22.81
C GLN A 361 14.23 16.26 -23.19
N GLN A 362 13.20 15.59 -23.75
CA GLN A 362 11.93 16.24 -24.11
C GLN A 362 11.23 16.85 -22.89
N GLU A 363 11.27 16.14 -21.76
CA GLU A 363 10.61 16.56 -20.52
C GLU A 363 11.54 17.34 -19.58
N LEU A 364 12.72 17.76 -20.08
CA LEU A 364 13.71 18.57 -19.35
C LEU A 364 14.15 17.96 -18.00
N ILE A 365 14.12 16.62 -17.91
CA ILE A 365 14.60 15.85 -16.77
C ILE A 365 16.13 15.79 -16.80
N LEU A 366 16.70 15.55 -17.99
CA LEU A 366 18.15 15.58 -18.24
C LEU A 366 18.47 16.53 -19.39
N PRO A 367 19.63 17.22 -19.35
CA PRO A 367 20.01 18.16 -20.38
C PRO A 367 20.45 17.45 -21.67
N GLY A 368 20.30 18.13 -22.81
CA GLY A 368 20.95 17.72 -24.06
C GLY A 368 22.48 17.83 -23.95
N VAL A 369 23.21 17.18 -24.87
CA VAL A 369 24.69 17.21 -24.93
C VAL A 369 25.19 17.81 -26.24
N ASN A 370 26.39 18.40 -26.21
CA ASN A 370 27.05 18.98 -27.38
C ASN A 370 28.10 18.01 -27.94
N VAL A 371 27.71 17.15 -28.89
CA VAL A 371 28.58 16.10 -29.47
C VAL A 371 29.79 16.67 -30.23
N ASN A 372 29.67 17.89 -30.79
CA ASN A 372 30.72 18.53 -31.58
C ASN A 372 31.70 19.39 -30.73
N GLN A 373 31.52 19.42 -29.41
CA GLN A 373 32.32 20.26 -28.52
C GLN A 373 32.98 19.40 -27.46
N SER A 374 34.31 19.32 -27.48
CA SER A 374 35.10 18.50 -26.56
C SER A 374 35.54 19.25 -25.29
N GLN A 375 35.29 20.56 -25.21
CA GLN A 375 35.67 21.38 -24.07
C GLN A 375 34.48 22.14 -23.48
N ILE A 376 34.30 22.02 -22.16
CA ILE A 376 33.44 22.86 -21.35
C ILE A 376 34.06 24.26 -21.38
N SER A 377 33.37 25.27 -21.93
CA SER A 377 33.76 26.66 -21.69
C SER A 377 33.70 26.91 -20.18
N PRO A 378 34.70 27.56 -19.56
CA PRO A 378 34.76 27.76 -18.11
C PRO A 378 33.70 28.77 -17.68
N SER A 379 32.45 28.35 -17.72
CA SER A 379 31.36 28.96 -16.98
C SER A 379 31.32 28.26 -15.63
N THR A 380 31.09 29.03 -14.58
CA THR A 380 31.06 28.70 -13.15
C THR A 380 30.29 27.40 -12.82
N SER A 381 30.86 26.23 -13.13
CA SER A 381 30.33 24.92 -12.80
C SER A 381 30.69 24.59 -11.36
N THR A 382 30.01 25.27 -10.44
CA THR A 382 30.09 24.92 -9.01
C THR A 382 29.45 23.56 -8.78
N GLU A 383 29.93 22.80 -7.79
CA GLU A 383 29.28 21.58 -7.26
C GLU A 383 27.75 21.75 -7.02
N ALA A 384 27.25 22.98 -6.93
CA ALA A 384 25.86 23.35 -6.75
C ALA A 384 24.87 22.96 -7.88
N THR A 385 25.35 22.46 -9.04
CA THR A 385 24.50 22.02 -10.18
C THR A 385 24.63 20.53 -10.54
N ALA A 386 25.34 19.73 -9.74
CA ALA A 386 25.51 18.31 -10.01
C ALA A 386 24.19 17.52 -9.77
N ARG A 387 23.81 16.71 -10.77
CA ARG A 387 22.66 15.79 -10.69
C ARG A 387 23.14 14.35 -10.86
N THR A 388 22.45 13.43 -10.20
CA THR A 388 22.80 12.01 -10.24
C THR A 388 21.66 11.18 -10.77
N VAL A 389 21.95 10.34 -11.75
CA VAL A 389 21.03 9.37 -12.34
C VAL A 389 21.28 8.01 -11.71
N LEU A 390 20.25 7.45 -11.08
CA LEU A 390 20.19 6.06 -10.67
C LEU A 390 19.42 5.27 -11.74
N LEU A 391 20.13 4.47 -12.53
CA LEU A 391 19.53 3.60 -13.53
C LEU A 391 19.37 2.18 -12.98
N VAL A 392 18.15 1.65 -13.03
CA VAL A 392 17.83 0.28 -12.62
C VAL A 392 17.27 -0.48 -13.82
N SER A 393 18.01 -1.50 -14.25
CA SER A 393 17.68 -2.35 -15.40
C SER A 393 18.38 -3.70 -15.24
N LEU A 394 17.80 -4.76 -15.80
CA LEU A 394 18.50 -6.04 -15.97
C LEU A 394 19.66 -5.94 -16.96
N TYR A 395 19.58 -4.99 -17.91
CA TYR A 395 20.49 -4.86 -19.05
C TYR A 395 21.52 -3.76 -18.81
N GLY A 396 22.79 -4.15 -18.64
CA GLY A 396 23.90 -3.21 -18.45
C GLY A 396 24.18 -2.31 -19.66
N GLU A 397 23.84 -2.73 -20.88
CA GLU A 397 24.07 -1.94 -22.10
C GLU A 397 23.41 -0.55 -22.04
N ILE A 398 22.23 -0.43 -21.42
CA ILE A 398 21.53 0.84 -21.27
C ILE A 398 22.33 1.80 -20.38
N TYR A 399 22.94 1.26 -19.32
CA TYR A 399 23.81 2.01 -18.42
C TYR A 399 25.06 2.48 -19.14
N GLU A 400 25.80 1.58 -19.79
CA GLU A 400 27.05 1.91 -20.48
C GLU A 400 26.85 3.05 -21.49
N ARG A 401 25.78 2.97 -22.29
CA ARG A 401 25.46 4.01 -23.28
C ARG A 401 25.10 5.35 -22.64
N LEU A 402 24.26 5.35 -21.59
CA LEU A 402 23.85 6.58 -20.91
C LEU A 402 25.00 7.22 -20.12
N HIS A 403 25.82 6.40 -19.48
CA HIS A 403 27.05 6.83 -18.81
C HIS A 403 28.00 7.49 -19.82
N ASN A 404 28.30 6.82 -20.93
CA ASN A 404 29.24 7.34 -21.93
C ASN A 404 28.73 8.63 -22.59
N LEU A 405 27.42 8.75 -22.83
CA LEU A 405 26.82 9.98 -23.35
C LEU A 405 27.17 11.22 -22.52
N TYR A 406 27.04 11.14 -21.19
CA TYR A 406 27.31 12.27 -20.30
C TYR A 406 28.77 12.35 -19.84
N PHE A 407 29.53 11.26 -19.96
CA PHE A 407 30.96 11.24 -19.67
C PHE A 407 31.78 11.86 -20.82
N GLU A 408 31.43 11.56 -22.07
CA GLU A 408 32.19 11.97 -23.25
C GLU A 408 31.80 13.35 -23.79
N HIS A 409 30.58 13.82 -23.47
CA HIS A 409 30.05 15.06 -24.04
C HIS A 409 29.60 16.06 -22.98
N PRO A 410 29.96 17.35 -23.11
CA PRO A 410 29.50 18.38 -22.21
C PRO A 410 28.00 18.63 -22.39
N THR A 411 27.31 18.90 -21.29
CA THR A 411 25.89 19.23 -21.31
C THR A 411 25.66 20.65 -21.86
N THR A 412 24.53 20.83 -22.54
CA THR A 412 24.08 22.11 -23.08
C THR A 412 23.80 23.16 -22.00
N THR A 413 23.51 22.72 -20.77
CA THR A 413 23.24 23.56 -19.60
C THR A 413 24.46 23.81 -18.72
N GLY A 414 25.58 23.10 -18.97
CA GLY A 414 26.76 23.13 -18.10
C GLY A 414 26.61 22.34 -16.79
N GLU A 415 25.49 21.64 -16.60
CA GLU A 415 25.26 20.77 -15.45
C GLU A 415 26.10 19.49 -15.53
N MET A 416 26.62 19.04 -14.39
CA MET A 416 27.34 17.76 -14.31
C MET A 416 26.36 16.63 -14.03
N ILE A 417 26.37 15.61 -14.89
CA ILE A 417 25.52 14.43 -14.77
C ILE A 417 26.39 13.21 -14.48
N SER A 418 26.11 12.53 -13.37
CA SER A 418 26.74 11.24 -13.05
C SER A 418 25.70 10.14 -13.10
N VAL A 419 25.99 9.05 -13.81
CA VAL A 419 25.08 7.92 -13.98
C VAL A 419 25.62 6.73 -13.20
N TYR A 420 24.76 6.05 -12.44
CA TYR A 420 25.12 4.87 -11.67
C TYR A 420 24.06 3.77 -11.83
N GLN A 421 24.50 2.52 -11.89
CA GLN A 421 23.66 1.33 -11.87
C GLN A 421 24.06 0.42 -10.70
N PRO A 422 23.12 0.00 -9.81
CA PRO A 422 23.46 -0.85 -8.67
C PRO A 422 23.80 -2.29 -9.06
N SER A 423 23.05 -2.85 -10.00
CA SER A 423 23.27 -4.21 -10.52
C SER A 423 22.77 -4.35 -11.95
N HIS A 424 23.23 -5.40 -12.63
CA HIS A 424 22.86 -5.76 -14.00
C HIS A 424 22.70 -7.30 -14.10
N GLU A 425 21.67 -7.86 -13.48
CA GLU A 425 21.49 -9.31 -13.31
C GLU A 425 21.21 -10.08 -14.61
N GLU A 426 21.05 -9.41 -15.76
CA GLU A 426 20.74 -9.91 -17.12
C GLU A 426 19.39 -10.64 -17.25
N LYS A 427 19.02 -11.45 -16.26
CA LYS A 427 17.79 -12.22 -16.16
C LYS A 427 17.16 -12.03 -14.79
N GLN A 428 15.83 -12.01 -14.79
CA GLN A 428 15.06 -12.09 -13.56
C GLN A 428 15.23 -13.49 -12.95
N GLN A 429 15.58 -13.55 -11.67
CA GLN A 429 15.82 -14.80 -10.94
C GLN A 429 14.95 -14.82 -9.67
N THR A 430 13.64 -14.64 -9.88
CA THR A 430 12.62 -14.79 -8.83
C THR A 430 12.85 -16.09 -8.07
N GLU A 431 12.51 -16.14 -6.78
CA GLU A 431 12.72 -17.29 -5.90
C GLU A 431 14.17 -17.46 -5.41
N LYS A 432 15.11 -16.65 -5.89
CA LYS A 432 16.44 -16.55 -5.28
C LYS A 432 16.49 -15.45 -4.25
N LYS A 433 16.76 -15.83 -3.00
CA LYS A 433 16.86 -14.92 -1.85
C LYS A 433 17.74 -13.69 -2.12
N PHE A 434 18.97 -13.88 -2.60
CA PHE A 434 19.90 -12.77 -2.84
C PHE A 434 19.47 -11.87 -4.02
N HIS A 435 18.78 -12.43 -5.01
CA HIS A 435 18.18 -11.65 -6.10
C HIS A 435 17.07 -10.73 -5.56
N ASN A 436 16.18 -11.27 -4.71
CA ASN A 436 15.12 -10.47 -4.08
C ASN A 436 15.69 -9.37 -3.17
N TYR A 437 16.80 -9.62 -2.47
CA TYR A 437 17.47 -8.62 -1.62
C TYR A 437 17.93 -7.42 -2.45
N LYS A 438 18.60 -7.68 -3.58
CA LYS A 438 19.05 -6.62 -4.51
C LYS A 438 17.86 -5.89 -5.13
N ALA A 439 16.87 -6.61 -5.64
CA ALA A 439 15.69 -6.03 -6.26
C ALA A 439 14.92 -5.12 -5.29
N MET A 440 14.76 -5.54 -4.03
CA MET A 440 14.13 -4.71 -2.99
C MET A 440 14.98 -3.48 -2.66
N ALA A 441 16.31 -3.63 -2.58
CA ALA A 441 17.21 -2.50 -2.35
C ALA A 441 17.12 -1.46 -3.49
N GLU A 442 17.05 -1.90 -4.74
CA GLU A 442 16.91 -1.05 -5.91
C GLU A 442 15.56 -0.31 -5.96
N ILE A 443 14.44 -1.00 -5.65
CA ILE A 443 13.12 -0.36 -5.47
C ILE A 443 13.22 0.78 -4.45
N TRP A 444 13.88 0.52 -3.32
CA TRP A 444 14.04 1.50 -2.25
C TRP A 444 14.94 2.67 -2.65
N LEU A 445 16.06 2.42 -3.32
CA LEU A 445 16.94 3.46 -3.84
C LEU A 445 16.20 4.37 -4.85
N LEU A 446 15.42 3.81 -5.77
CA LEU A 446 14.56 4.59 -6.68
C LEU A 446 13.55 5.42 -5.90
N SER A 447 12.99 4.89 -4.82
CA SER A 447 12.02 5.64 -4.01
C SER A 447 12.61 6.84 -3.26
N PHE A 448 13.93 7.02 -3.26
CA PHE A 448 14.64 8.20 -2.75
C PHE A 448 14.95 9.25 -3.83
N SER A 449 14.57 8.98 -5.08
CA SER A 449 14.73 9.93 -6.18
C SER A 449 13.73 11.08 -6.10
N ASP A 450 14.17 12.25 -6.57
CA ASP A 450 13.37 13.47 -6.68
C ASP A 450 12.45 13.44 -7.90
N VAL A 451 12.93 12.80 -8.98
CA VAL A 451 12.20 12.56 -10.22
C VAL A 451 12.30 11.07 -10.55
N LEU A 452 11.20 10.46 -10.99
CA LEU A 452 11.16 9.07 -11.42
C LEU A 452 10.70 8.95 -12.87
N VAL A 453 11.45 8.18 -13.66
CA VAL A 453 11.08 7.68 -14.97
C VAL A 453 10.95 6.16 -14.85
N THR A 454 9.82 5.58 -15.24
CA THR A 454 9.54 4.14 -15.06
C THR A 454 8.96 3.51 -16.32
N SER A 455 9.28 2.25 -16.60
CA SER A 455 8.65 1.52 -17.69
C SER A 455 7.17 1.26 -17.45
N ALA A 456 6.35 1.55 -18.46
CA ALA A 456 4.92 1.23 -18.49
C ALA A 456 4.64 -0.24 -18.15
N GLY A 457 3.68 -0.51 -17.26
CA GLY A 457 3.31 -1.86 -16.83
C GLY A 457 4.21 -2.47 -15.75
N SER A 458 5.29 -1.80 -15.33
CA SER A 458 6.26 -2.36 -14.38
C SER A 458 5.83 -2.19 -12.93
N THR A 459 5.48 -3.29 -12.27
CA THR A 459 5.16 -3.27 -10.83
C THR A 459 6.36 -2.91 -9.96
N PHE A 460 7.59 -3.14 -10.43
CA PHE A 460 8.81 -2.63 -9.80
C PHE A 460 8.80 -1.10 -9.72
N GLY A 461 8.41 -0.44 -10.82
CA GLY A 461 8.21 1.01 -10.88
C GLY A 461 7.05 1.46 -9.99
N TYR A 462 5.94 0.72 -10.00
CA TYR A 462 4.75 1.06 -9.19
C TYR A 462 5.08 1.15 -7.70
N VAL A 463 5.85 0.19 -7.19
CA VAL A 463 6.27 0.20 -5.80
C VAL A 463 7.19 1.38 -5.51
N SER A 464 8.17 1.67 -6.37
CA SER A 464 9.15 2.73 -6.11
C SER A 464 8.51 4.11 -6.06
N TYR A 465 7.69 4.48 -7.05
CA TYR A 465 7.04 5.79 -7.07
C TYR A 465 5.90 5.88 -6.05
N GLY A 466 5.23 4.76 -5.75
CA GLY A 466 4.20 4.70 -4.71
C GLY A 466 4.78 4.95 -3.31
N LEU A 467 5.92 4.34 -2.98
CA LEU A 467 6.66 4.61 -1.75
C LEU A 467 7.18 6.06 -1.69
N ALA A 468 7.66 6.59 -2.82
CA ALA A 468 8.09 7.98 -2.92
C ALA A 468 6.91 8.97 -2.82
N GLY A 469 5.71 8.57 -3.21
CA GLY A 469 4.54 9.45 -3.30
C GLY A 469 4.68 10.48 -4.41
N ILE A 470 5.32 10.15 -5.53
CA ILE A 470 5.51 11.07 -6.66
C ILE A 470 4.94 10.49 -7.94
N LYS A 471 4.37 11.35 -8.79
CA LYS A 471 3.87 10.94 -10.10
C LYS A 471 5.09 10.68 -11.01
N PRO A 472 5.33 9.48 -11.53
CA PRO A 472 6.47 9.22 -12.41
C PRO A 472 6.21 9.77 -13.82
N TRP A 473 7.23 9.72 -14.66
CA TRP A 473 7.13 9.73 -16.12
C TRP A 473 7.15 8.29 -16.63
N TYR A 474 6.14 7.87 -17.39
CA TYR A 474 6.06 6.52 -17.93
C TYR A 474 6.74 6.45 -19.29
N LEU A 475 7.80 5.65 -19.42
CA LEU A 475 8.31 5.26 -20.72
C LEU A 475 7.22 4.48 -21.46
N GLN A 476 6.89 4.94 -22.66
CA GLN A 476 5.84 4.33 -23.48
C GLN A 476 6.14 2.85 -23.76
N SER A 477 5.11 2.00 -23.70
CA SER A 477 5.26 0.60 -24.07
C SER A 477 5.76 0.46 -25.52
N SER A 478 6.66 -0.48 -25.78
CA SER A 478 7.20 -0.75 -27.12
C SER A 478 6.12 -1.09 -28.15
N LEU A 479 4.95 -1.57 -27.71
CA LEU A 479 3.77 -1.77 -28.56
C LEU A 479 3.22 -0.45 -29.14
N LYS A 480 3.59 0.70 -28.58
CA LYS A 480 3.17 2.05 -29.01
C LYS A 480 4.35 3.01 -29.27
N ALA A 481 5.56 2.68 -28.80
CA ALA A 481 6.72 3.57 -28.79
C ALA A 481 7.27 3.96 -30.18
N TRP A 482 6.86 3.25 -31.24
CA TRP A 482 7.42 3.43 -32.59
C TRP A 482 6.58 4.28 -33.54
N ASN A 483 5.43 4.78 -33.09
CA ASN A 483 4.71 5.80 -33.86
C ASN A 483 5.27 7.17 -33.47
N ILE A 484 5.91 7.87 -34.43
CA ILE A 484 6.53 9.20 -34.23
C ILE A 484 5.53 10.23 -33.67
N GLU A 485 4.24 10.03 -33.91
CA GLU A 485 3.15 10.86 -33.37
C GLU A 485 2.95 10.70 -31.85
N HIS A 486 3.51 9.65 -31.23
CA HIS A 486 3.39 9.40 -29.79
C HIS A 486 4.63 9.90 -29.04
N PRO A 487 4.44 10.54 -27.87
CA PRO A 487 5.57 11.00 -27.07
C PRO A 487 6.35 9.80 -26.51
N SER A 488 7.66 9.99 -26.29
CA SER A 488 8.55 8.94 -25.78
C SER A 488 8.21 8.51 -24.35
N CYS A 489 7.63 9.43 -23.57
CA CYS A 489 7.02 9.20 -22.27
C CYS A 489 5.91 10.22 -21.99
N TYR A 490 5.17 10.02 -20.90
CA TYR A 490 4.14 10.95 -20.42
C TYR A 490 4.08 10.93 -18.91
N ARG A 491 3.62 12.03 -18.32
CA ARG A 491 3.47 12.13 -16.87
C ARG A 491 2.28 11.30 -16.41
N ALA A 492 2.48 10.53 -15.35
CA ALA A 492 1.39 9.83 -14.68
C ALA A 492 0.34 10.81 -14.16
N ALA A 493 -0.94 10.51 -14.36
CA ALA A 493 -2.01 11.32 -13.79
C ALA A 493 -2.25 11.03 -12.30
N SER A 494 -1.78 9.88 -11.79
CA SER A 494 -1.93 9.45 -10.40
C SER A 494 -0.66 8.76 -9.88
N ILE A 495 -0.46 8.81 -8.55
CA ILE A 495 0.62 8.09 -7.84
C ILE A 495 0.27 6.64 -7.51
N ASP A 496 -0.93 6.18 -7.88
CA ASP A 496 -1.40 4.83 -7.57
C ASP A 496 -0.83 3.79 -8.55
N ALA A 497 -0.85 2.53 -8.14
CA ALA A 497 -0.43 1.40 -8.95
C ALA A 497 -1.57 0.92 -9.88
N CYS A 498 -1.21 0.34 -11.03
CA CYS A 498 -2.19 -0.22 -11.94
C CYS A 498 -2.62 -1.63 -11.53
N TYR A 499 -3.94 -1.88 -11.49
CA TYR A 499 -4.51 -3.22 -11.49
C TYR A 499 -4.62 -3.72 -12.93
N HIS A 500 -3.76 -4.66 -13.32
CA HIS A 500 -3.64 -5.14 -14.70
C HIS A 500 -4.79 -6.07 -15.14
N THR A 501 -5.41 -6.80 -14.21
CA THR A 501 -6.50 -7.74 -14.54
C THR A 501 -7.74 -7.55 -13.65
N PRO A 502 -8.40 -6.38 -13.73
CA PRO A 502 -9.57 -6.10 -12.90
C PRO A 502 -10.79 -6.96 -13.27
N PRO A 503 -11.74 -7.16 -12.34
CA PRO A 503 -12.93 -7.95 -12.59
C PRO A 503 -13.83 -7.28 -13.64
N HIS A 504 -14.22 -8.06 -14.65
CA HIS A 504 -15.17 -7.65 -15.67
C HIS A 504 -16.56 -8.20 -15.37
N PHE A 505 -17.15 -7.79 -14.26
CA PHE A 505 -18.33 -8.46 -13.71
C PHE A 505 -19.34 -7.48 -13.10
N ASN A 506 -20.62 -7.74 -13.35
CA ASN A 506 -21.73 -7.06 -12.73
C ASN A 506 -22.41 -7.99 -11.73
N CYS A 507 -22.23 -7.71 -10.45
CA CYS A 507 -22.82 -8.51 -9.36
C CYS A 507 -24.34 -8.60 -9.42
N LYS A 508 -25.04 -7.59 -9.96
CA LYS A 508 -26.51 -7.57 -10.02
C LYS A 508 -27.07 -8.40 -11.16
N THR A 509 -26.42 -8.38 -12.32
CA THR A 509 -26.92 -9.07 -13.53
C THR A 509 -26.22 -10.40 -13.80
N GLY A 510 -25.11 -10.69 -13.11
CA GLY A 510 -24.24 -11.83 -13.40
C GLY A 510 -23.49 -11.73 -14.74
N GLY A 511 -23.57 -10.58 -15.42
CA GLY A 511 -22.99 -10.35 -16.74
C GLY A 511 -21.66 -9.60 -16.71
N LYS A 512 -21.14 -9.28 -17.90
CA LYS A 512 -19.92 -8.47 -18.06
C LYS A 512 -20.21 -6.99 -17.75
N ALA A 513 -19.34 -6.37 -16.98
CA ALA A 513 -19.29 -4.91 -16.81
C ALA A 513 -17.87 -4.39 -16.98
N ASP A 514 -17.76 -3.13 -17.39
CA ASP A 514 -16.49 -2.44 -17.46
C ASP A 514 -16.17 -1.79 -16.09
N PRO A 515 -15.11 -2.24 -15.39
CA PRO A 515 -14.78 -1.72 -14.06
C PRO A 515 -14.51 -0.20 -14.05
N ARG A 516 -14.13 0.37 -15.20
CA ARG A 516 -13.86 1.82 -15.38
C ARG A 516 -15.10 2.70 -15.24
N ASN A 517 -16.29 2.11 -15.37
CA ASN A 517 -17.56 2.83 -15.41
C ASN A 517 -18.37 2.65 -14.12
N ILE A 518 -17.85 1.96 -13.10
CA ILE A 518 -18.60 1.66 -11.88
C ILE A 518 -18.50 2.82 -10.88
N VAL A 519 -17.30 3.32 -10.62
CA VAL A 519 -17.05 4.48 -9.74
C VAL A 519 -16.07 5.46 -10.36
N ARG A 520 -16.30 6.77 -10.15
CA ARG A 520 -15.55 7.85 -10.85
C ARG A 520 -14.04 7.85 -10.60
N HIS A 521 -13.62 7.43 -9.41
CA HIS A 521 -12.21 7.43 -8.99
C HIS A 521 -11.44 6.16 -9.44
N VAL A 522 -12.12 5.20 -10.08
CA VAL A 522 -11.48 4.03 -10.69
C VAL A 522 -11.53 4.21 -12.20
N ARG A 523 -10.37 4.49 -12.83
CA ARG A 523 -10.30 4.75 -14.29
C ARG A 523 -9.16 3.97 -14.93
N GLN A 524 -9.12 3.99 -16.27
CA GLN A 524 -8.09 3.34 -17.07
C GLN A 524 -6.67 3.72 -16.59
N CYS A 525 -5.76 2.74 -16.51
CA CYS A 525 -4.35 3.07 -16.27
C CYS A 525 -3.74 3.77 -17.48
N ASP A 526 -3.07 4.89 -17.25
CA ASP A 526 -2.39 5.66 -18.29
C ASP A 526 -1.30 4.83 -19.00
N ASP A 527 -0.66 3.92 -18.27
CA ASP A 527 0.52 3.17 -18.71
C ASP A 527 0.28 1.75 -19.20
N TYR A 528 -0.91 1.22 -19.01
CA TYR A 528 -1.27 -0.11 -19.49
C TYR A 528 -2.63 -0.06 -20.16
N THR A 529 -2.66 0.33 -21.44
CA THR A 529 -3.89 0.64 -22.18
C THR A 529 -4.30 -0.41 -23.22
N HIS A 530 -3.58 -1.54 -23.30
CA HIS A 530 -3.85 -2.62 -24.25
C HIS A 530 -5.01 -3.53 -23.82
N SER A 531 -5.39 -3.48 -22.55
CA SER A 531 -6.59 -4.11 -22.00
C SER A 531 -7.28 -3.14 -21.06
N PRO A 532 -8.56 -3.41 -20.70
CA PRO A 532 -9.16 -2.69 -19.60
C PRO A 532 -8.38 -3.02 -18.33
N THR A 533 -7.67 -2.01 -17.84
CA THR A 533 -6.95 -2.01 -16.57
C THR A 533 -7.44 -0.82 -15.79
N VAL A 534 -7.23 -0.81 -14.49
CA VAL A 534 -7.73 0.28 -13.65
C VAL A 534 -6.75 0.68 -12.56
N LYS A 535 -6.77 1.96 -12.20
CA LYS A 535 -6.07 2.49 -11.03
C LYS A 535 -6.92 3.57 -10.35
N LEU A 536 -6.54 3.94 -9.14
CA LEU A 536 -7.22 5.02 -8.42
C LEU A 536 -6.73 6.39 -8.86
N PHE A 537 -7.66 7.33 -8.85
CA PHE A 537 -7.44 8.74 -9.06
C PHE A 537 -8.19 9.52 -7.99
N ASP A 538 -7.66 10.67 -7.58
CA ASP A 538 -8.40 11.56 -6.69
C ASP A 538 -9.50 12.34 -7.41
#